data_AF-A0A6V8KKP1-F1
#
_entry.id   AF-A0A6V8KKP1-F1
#
_cell.length_a   1.000
_cell.length_b   1.000
_cell.length_c   1.000
_cell.angle_alpha   90.00
_cell.angle_beta   90.00
_cell.angle_gamma   90.00
#
_symmetry.space_group_name_H-M   'P 1'
#
loop_
_entity.id
_entity.type
_entity.pdbx_description
1 polymer ?
#
loop_
_entity_poly.entity_id
_entity_poly.type
_entity_poly.pdbx_seq_one_letter_code
_entity_poly.pdbx_strand_id
1 'polypeptide(L)' 'MFDPTAMIMADRATKEHVLSARPGARTRPERPARPRRHAMRRLTATVLRRLADRVEPRATCVPAAS' A
#
# COMPACT_ATOMS: atom_id res chain seq x y z
N MET A 1 6.69 18.01 17.77
CA MET A 1 7.20 18.84 16.66
C MET A 1 6.03 19.10 15.73
N PHE A 2 5.80 20.36 15.35
CA PHE A 2 4.69 20.74 14.47
C PHE A 2 5.03 20.38 13.02
N ASP A 3 4.15 19.66 12.32
CA ASP A 3 4.29 19.36 10.89
C ASP A 3 3.22 20.12 10.08
N PRO A 4 3.59 21.23 9.41
CA PRO A 4 2.67 22.01 8.60
C PRO A 4 2.12 21.23 7.40
N THR A 5 2.86 20.24 6.88
CA THR A 5 2.42 19.42 5.75
C THR A 5 1.28 18.52 6.17
N ALA A 6 1.42 17.85 7.32
CA ALA A 6 0.36 17.01 7.89
C ALA A 6 -0.93 17.81 8.13
N MET A 7 -0.81 19.04 8.63
CA MET A 7 -1.96 19.93 8.85
C MET A 7 -2.69 20.28 7.55
N ILE A 8 -1.95 20.66 6.50
CA ILE A 8 -2.53 20.99 5.18
C ILE A 8 -3.23 19.75 4.57
N MET A 9 -2.61 18.58 4.71
CA MET A 9 -3.17 17.32 4.20
C MET A 9 -4.45 16.93 4.94
N ALA A 10 -4.48 17.13 6.26
CA ALA A 10 -5.67 16.89 7.07
C ALA A 10 -6.82 17.82 6.66
N ASP A 11 -6.59 19.12 6.55
CA ASP A 11 -7.61 20.10 6.12
C ASP A 11 -8.19 19.74 4.75
N ARG A 12 -7.32 19.39 3.79
CA ARG A 12 -7.75 18.99 2.45
C ARG A 12 -8.61 17.73 2.48
N ALA A 13 -8.19 16.71 3.24
CA ALA A 13 -8.93 15.45 3.34
C ALA A 13 -10.31 15.66 3.98
N THR A 14 -10.39 16.48 5.03
CA THR A 14 -11.66 16.81 5.69
C THR A 14 -12.60 17.57 4.75
N LYS A 15 -12.10 18.57 4.03
CA LYS A 15 -12.90 19.32 3.05
C LYS A 15 -13.42 18.41 1.93
N GLU A 16 -12.57 17.56 1.38
CA GLU A 16 -12.97 16.60 0.34
C GLU A 16 -14.04 15.63 0.86
N HIS A 17 -13.89 15.11 2.07
CA HIS A 17 -14.86 14.22 2.70
C HIS A 17 -16.24 14.89 2.84
N VAL A 18 -16.30 16.06 3.47
CA VAL A 18 -17.56 16.79 3.70
C VAL A 18 -18.25 17.14 2.39
N LEU A 19 -17.49 17.57 1.37
CA LEU A 19 -18.06 17.90 0.07
C LEU A 19 -18.56 16.65 -0.68
N SER A 20 -17.87 15.52 -0.55
CA SER A 20 -18.24 14.25 -1.18
C SER A 20 -19.47 13.58 -0.54
N ALA A 21 -19.72 13.83 0.74
CA ALA A 21 -20.84 13.26 1.48
C ALA A 21 -22.18 13.99 1.22
N ARG A 22 -22.17 15.10 0.48
CA ARG A 22 -23.39 15.88 0.20
C ARG A 22 -24.35 15.09 -0.69
N PRO A 23 -25.67 15.21 -0.48
CA PRO A 23 -26.68 14.48 -1.27
C PRO A 23 -26.60 14.70 -2.79
N GLY A 24 -26.10 15.86 -3.22
CA GLY A 24 -25.90 16.20 -4.64
C GLY A 24 -24.46 16.09 -5.13
N ALA A 25 -23.56 15.52 -4.35
CA ALA A 25 -22.16 15.35 -4.75
C ALA A 25 -22.08 14.42 -5.96
N ARG A 26 -21.28 14.80 -6.96
CA ARG A 26 -21.02 13.92 -8.10
C ARG A 26 -20.27 12.69 -7.60
N THR A 27 -20.90 11.53 -7.67
CA THR A 27 -20.23 10.26 -7.41
C THR A 27 -19.22 10.00 -8.51
N ARG A 28 -17.94 9.90 -8.14
CA ARG A 28 -16.90 9.51 -9.09
C ARG A 28 -16.83 7.98 -9.05
N PRO A 29 -16.96 7.27 -10.18
CA PRO A 29 -16.75 5.83 -10.19
C PRO A 29 -15.33 5.55 -9.70
N GLU A 30 -15.20 4.53 -8.85
CA GLU A 30 -13.92 4.11 -8.33
C GLU A 30 -12.98 3.84 -9.50
N ARG A 31 -11.91 4.63 -9.61
CA ARG A 31 -10.98 4.48 -10.72
C ARG A 31 -10.26 3.15 -10.54
N PRO A 32 -10.22 2.29 -11.58
CA PRO A 32 -9.41 1.08 -11.50
C PRO A 32 -7.98 1.48 -11.18
N ALA A 33 -7.41 0.80 -10.19
CA ALA A 33 -6.09 1.12 -9.70
C ALA A 33 -5.09 1.12 -10.86
N ARG A 34 -4.31 2.21 -10.98
CA ARG A 34 -3.47 2.46 -12.15
C ARG A 34 -2.52 1.25 -12.38
N PRO A 35 -2.53 0.63 -13.57
CA PRO A 35 -1.80 -0.62 -13.82
C PRO A 35 -0.29 -0.50 -13.57
N ARG A 36 0.30 0.66 -13.83
CA ARG A 36 1.72 0.96 -13.53
C ARG A 36 2.06 0.85 -12.03
N ARG A 37 1.16 1.26 -11.13
CA ARG A 37 1.38 1.18 -9.67
C ARG A 37 1.35 -0.27 -9.20
N HIS A 38 0.51 -1.10 -9.81
CA HIS A 38 0.48 -2.54 -9.55
C HIS A 38 1.74 -3.25 -10.03
N ALA A 39 2.25 -2.89 -11.20
CA ALA A 39 3.50 -3.45 -11.70
C ALA A 39 4.67 -3.15 -10.75
N MET A 40 4.81 -1.91 -10.31
CA MET A 40 5.87 -1.53 -9.36
C MET A 40 5.72 -2.26 -8.02
N ARG A 41 4.51 -2.32 -7.45
CA ARG A 41 4.24 -3.09 -6.21
C ARG A 41 4.61 -4.56 -6.34
N ARG A 42 4.28 -5.19 -7.48
CA ARG A 42 4.62 -6.60 -7.74
C ARG A 42 6.14 -6.80 -7.82
N LEU A 43 6.84 -5.91 -8.53
CA LEU A 43 8.31 -5.95 -8.60
C LEU A 43 8.94 -5.81 -7.22
N THR A 44 8.53 -4.81 -6.42
CA THR A 44 9.03 -4.64 -5.06
C THR A 44 8.76 -5.88 -4.20
N ALA A 45 7.55 -6.43 -4.24
CA ALA A 45 7.23 -7.65 -3.49
C ALA A 45 8.10 -8.84 -3.91
N THR A 46 8.37 -9.02 -5.22
CA THR A 46 9.25 -10.11 -5.69
C THR A 46 10.70 -9.94 -5.24
N VAL A 47 11.22 -8.71 -5.25
CA VAL A 47 12.59 -8.42 -4.77
C VAL A 47 12.70 -8.68 -3.27
N LEU A 48 11.73 -8.21 -2.48
CA LEU A 48 11.70 -8.44 -1.04
C LEU A 48 11.62 -9.93 -0.69
N ARG A 49 10.79 -10.71 -1.40
CA ARG A 49 10.69 -12.15 -1.18
C ARG A 49 12.00 -12.87 -1.50
N ARG A 50 12.64 -12.55 -2.65
CA ARG A 50 13.95 -13.13 -2.98
C ARG A 50 15.03 -12.77 -1.96
N LEU A 51 14.97 -11.56 -1.41
CA LEU A 51 15.90 -11.13 -0.38
C LEU A 51 15.66 -11.92 0.92
N ALA A 52 14.40 -12.08 1.32
CA ALA A 52 14.04 -12.93 2.45
C ALA A 52 14.52 -14.38 2.26
N ASP A 53 14.29 -14.97 1.08
CA ASP A 53 14.73 -16.34 0.75
C ASP A 53 16.27 -16.51 0.80
N ARG A 54 17.04 -15.41 0.63
CA ARG A 54 18.50 -15.43 0.74
C ARG A 54 19.01 -15.17 2.16
N VAL A 55 18.27 -14.39 2.93
CA VAL A 55 18.66 -14.00 4.29
C VAL A 55 18.22 -15.05 5.30
N GLU A 56 17.12 -15.75 5.06
CA GLU A 56 16.74 -16.88 5.90
C GLU A 56 17.73 -18.03 5.70
N PRO A 57 18.51 -18.39 6.74
CA PRO A 57 19.27 -19.64 6.71
C PRO A 57 18.25 -20.76 6.55
N ARG A 58 18.39 -21.57 5.49
CA ARG A 58 17.53 -22.74 5.29
C ARG A 58 17.53 -23.53 6.59
N ALA A 59 16.39 -23.54 7.29
CA ALA A 59 16.16 -24.51 8.33
C ALA A 59 16.24 -25.86 7.63
N THR A 60 17.38 -26.54 7.77
CA THR A 60 17.57 -27.90 7.31
C THR A 60 16.62 -28.75 8.13
N CYS A 61 15.40 -28.91 7.63
CA CYS A 61 14.53 -30.00 8.04
C CYS A 61 15.22 -31.27 7.54
N VAL A 62 16.12 -31.81 8.37
CA VAL A 62 16.70 -33.13 8.17
C VAL A 62 15.54 -34.10 8.37
N PRO A 63 15.09 -34.84 7.34
CA PRO A 63 14.11 -35.88 7.57
C PRO A 63 14.79 -36.94 8.44
N ALA A 64 14.27 -37.13 9.65
CA ALA A 64 14.64 -38.26 10.49
C ALA A 64 14.24 -39.54 9.73
N ALA A 65 15.24 -40.25 9.22
CA ALA A 65 15.06 -41.58 8.68
C ALA A 65 14.66 -42.52 9.82
N SER A 66 13.52 -43.18 9.64
CA SER A 66 13.09 -44.36 10.40
C SER A 66 12.61 -45.40 9.40
#